data_AF-A0A7C6E4I0-F1
#
_entry.id   AF-A0A7C6E4I0-F1
#
_cell.length_a   1.000
_cell.length_b   1.000
_cell.length_c   1.000
_cell.angle_alpha   90.00
_cell.angle_beta   90.00
_cell.angle_gamma   90.00
#
_symmetry.space_group_name_H-M   'P 1'
#
loop_
_entity.id
_entity.type
_entity.pdbx_description
1 polymer ?
#
loop_
_entity_poly.entity_id
_entity_poly.type
_entity_poly.pdbx_seq_one_letter_code
_entity_poly.pdbx_strand_id
1 'polypeptide(L)'
;MQANPERTGVAWCGSSAATCEFLGVRCRIIAEPDIDPALLAPWHVQVRDFAAADPMLADAWLASLARARQTPQIFVTRRPLATTRCAAVFGYASRRAGAAIVSLAGLDSDSPEQTRRRLQAVITHELGHLAGYRHCRTPGCLMRPAETPAELDLRRLAPCSACRRRRAWPLAAVLLAFCLAASLLLDTAIDRIRNRTQVFRWRADGAKGTLPLEGNEILRLRSPAAAQAAAEALNALYASMSPPPLEVTQTGSDVRVVAGSREVLAMRAVETEGIAPDQFARQWAARMDPLLQGKGPQERGCPACHVTRRGEVLEAMNQRSRWWRLR
;
A
#
# COMPACT_ATOMS: atom_id res chain seq x y z
N MET A 1 -3.92 34.59 72.38
CA MET A 1 -3.87 33.19 71.91
C MET A 1 -4.78 33.07 70.71
N GLN A 2 -4.32 33.56 69.55
CA GLN A 2 -3.69 32.80 68.47
C GLN A 2 -4.67 31.86 67.76
N ALA A 3 -5.12 32.35 66.60
CA ALA A 3 -5.83 31.64 65.56
C ALA A 3 -4.93 30.60 64.90
N ASN A 4 -5.54 29.48 64.52
CA ASN A 4 -4.93 28.36 63.83
C ASN A 4 -4.98 28.58 62.31
N PRO A 5 -3.85 28.74 61.58
CA PRO A 5 -3.87 28.86 60.14
C PRO A 5 -3.95 27.49 59.48
N GLU A 6 -4.91 27.35 58.58
CA GLU A 6 -5.14 26.16 57.79
C GLU A 6 -3.96 25.82 56.87
N ARG A 7 -3.67 24.51 56.89
CA ARG A 7 -2.83 23.71 55.99
C ARG A 7 -2.72 24.24 54.56
N THR A 8 -1.62 24.94 54.26
CA THR A 8 -1.03 24.99 52.91
C THR A 8 0.11 23.98 52.83
N GLY A 9 -0.27 22.71 52.73
CA GLY A 9 0.68 21.62 52.48
C GLY A 9 1.03 21.58 50.99
N VAL A 10 2.17 22.17 50.61
CA VAL A 10 2.86 21.83 49.36
C VAL A 10 3.22 20.35 49.46
N ALA A 11 2.47 19.50 48.75
CA ALA A 11 2.77 18.08 48.67
C ALA A 11 4.07 17.89 47.89
N TRP A 12 5.14 17.60 48.62
CA TRP A 12 6.40 17.11 48.09
C TRP A 12 6.13 15.74 47.46
N CYS A 13 6.21 15.65 46.14
CA CYS A 13 5.86 14.46 45.38
C CYS A 13 7.08 13.53 45.26
N GLY A 14 6.99 12.33 45.85
CA GLY A 14 7.97 11.27 45.67
C GLY A 14 7.89 10.67 44.27
N SER A 15 9.07 10.40 43.71
CA SER A 15 9.48 9.55 42.58
C SER A 15 8.43 8.60 41.94
N SER A 16 7.35 9.13 41.37
CA SER A 16 6.46 8.39 40.47
C SER A 16 5.88 9.35 39.43
N ALA A 17 5.92 8.95 38.15
CA ALA A 17 5.40 9.75 37.04
C ALA A 17 3.94 10.14 37.29
N ALA A 18 3.67 11.42 37.47
CA ALA A 18 2.31 11.91 37.69
C ALA A 18 1.48 11.72 36.41
N THR A 19 0.29 11.13 36.56
CA THR A 19 -0.70 11.08 35.47
C THR A 19 -1.71 12.21 35.64
N CYS A 20 -2.04 12.90 34.56
CA CYS A 20 -3.05 13.96 34.56
C CYS A 20 -3.97 13.84 33.34
N GLU A 21 -5.09 14.55 33.34
CA GLU A 21 -5.98 14.63 32.19
C GLU A 21 -5.88 16.03 31.56
N PHE A 22 -5.47 16.07 30.29
CA PHE A 22 -5.38 17.30 29.52
C PHE A 22 -6.29 17.18 28.30
N LEU A 23 -7.39 17.93 28.32
CA LEU A 23 -8.41 17.95 27.25
C LEU A 23 -9.02 16.57 26.93
N GLY A 24 -9.33 15.78 27.96
CA GLY A 24 -9.91 14.45 27.77
C GLY A 24 -8.87 13.38 27.44
N VAL A 25 -7.58 13.72 27.40
CA VAL A 25 -6.48 12.78 27.13
C VAL A 25 -5.69 12.56 28.41
N ARG A 26 -5.47 11.30 28.77
CA ARG A 26 -4.54 10.94 29.85
C ARG A 26 -3.11 11.23 29.41
N CYS A 27 -2.46 12.14 30.12
CA CYS A 27 -1.08 12.51 29.92
C CYS A 27 -0.22 11.91 31.04
N ARG A 28 0.99 11.49 30.68
CA ARG A 28 2.05 11.13 31.65
C ARG A 28 3.03 12.29 31.72
N ILE A 29 3.14 12.91 32.88
CA ILE A 29 4.12 13.97 33.13
C ILE A 29 5.42 13.31 33.55
N ILE A 30 6.51 13.74 32.91
CA ILE A 30 7.88 13.33 33.22
C ILE A 30 8.63 14.63 33.48
N ALA A 31 9.01 14.87 34.73
CA ALA A 31 9.76 16.04 35.15
C ALA A 31 11.14 15.59 35.65
N GLU A 32 12.15 16.47 35.62
CA GLU A 32 13.41 16.18 36.30
C GLU A 32 13.18 15.96 37.81
N PRO A 33 13.85 14.97 38.44
CA PRO A 33 14.89 14.09 37.90
C PRO A 33 14.38 12.80 37.22
N ASP A 34 13.08 12.58 37.14
CA ASP A 34 12.44 11.34 36.63
C ASP A 34 12.48 11.18 35.10
N ILE A 35 13.35 11.90 34.39
CA ILE A 35 13.51 11.72 32.94
C ILE A 35 14.14 10.34 32.69
N ASP A 36 13.33 9.43 32.15
CA ASP A 36 13.79 8.12 31.68
C ASP A 36 14.99 8.29 30.74
N PRO A 37 16.19 7.79 31.09
CA PRO A 37 17.38 7.89 30.26
C PRO A 37 17.21 7.27 28.87
N ALA A 38 16.26 6.34 28.69
CA ALA A 38 15.92 5.78 27.38
C ALA A 38 15.16 6.78 26.49
N LEU A 39 14.46 7.77 27.06
CA LEU A 39 13.97 8.94 26.31
C LEU A 39 15.12 9.87 25.90
N LEU A 40 16.27 9.76 26.59
CA LEU A 40 17.50 10.55 26.39
C LEU A 40 18.61 9.84 25.60
N ALA A 41 18.42 8.59 25.14
CA ALA A 41 19.49 7.81 24.49
C ALA A 41 19.13 7.51 23.03
N PRO A 42 19.77 8.13 22.01
CA PRO A 42 21.14 8.63 22.01
C PRO A 42 21.20 10.14 21.80
N TRP A 43 20.98 10.95 22.83
CA TRP A 43 21.17 12.42 22.79
C TRP A 43 22.67 12.77 22.83
N HIS A 44 23.51 11.95 22.22
CA HIS A 44 24.95 12.03 22.34
C HIS A 44 25.47 13.26 21.59
N VAL A 45 25.91 14.24 22.37
CA VAL A 45 26.66 15.45 21.99
C VAL A 45 25.81 16.55 21.34
N GLN A 46 25.08 16.29 20.26
CA GLN A 46 24.44 17.36 19.48
C GLN A 46 23.26 18.05 20.20
N VAL A 47 22.47 17.33 21.01
CA VAL A 47 21.27 17.90 21.65
C VAL A 47 21.62 18.86 22.80
N ARG A 48 22.74 18.63 23.49
CA ARG A 48 23.27 19.57 24.51
C ARG A 48 23.80 20.85 23.87
N ASP A 49 24.45 20.74 22.70
CA ASP A 49 24.97 21.89 21.97
C ASP A 49 23.83 22.74 21.35
N PHE A 50 22.76 22.11 20.84
CA PHE A 50 21.56 22.85 20.39
C PHE A 50 20.80 23.51 21.54
N ALA A 51 20.81 22.89 22.72
CA ALA A 51 20.24 23.49 23.93
C ALA A 51 21.11 24.62 24.48
N ALA A 52 22.33 24.87 23.96
CA ALA A 52 23.18 25.99 24.34
C ALA A 52 22.89 27.28 23.54
N ALA A 53 22.36 27.15 22.32
CA ALA A 53 21.99 28.27 21.47
C ALA A 53 20.88 29.14 22.06
N ASP A 54 21.02 30.46 21.97
CA ASP A 54 20.03 31.44 22.43
C ASP A 54 19.60 32.38 21.28
N PRO A 55 18.36 32.30 20.78
CA PRO A 55 17.30 31.35 21.13
C PRO A 55 17.58 29.92 20.63
N MET A 56 16.92 28.93 21.24
CA MET A 56 17.06 27.53 20.83
C MET A 56 16.29 27.26 19.53
N LEU A 57 16.95 26.68 18.53
CA LEU A 57 16.35 26.33 17.24
C LEU A 57 15.46 25.08 17.34
N ALA A 58 14.15 25.29 17.48
CA ALA A 58 13.17 24.24 17.75
C ALA A 58 13.06 23.21 16.63
N ASP A 59 13.18 23.63 15.37
CA ASP A 59 13.09 22.74 14.20
C ASP A 59 14.33 21.85 14.05
N ALA A 60 15.52 22.42 14.22
CA ALA A 60 16.77 21.66 14.26
C ALA A 60 16.79 20.67 15.44
N TRP A 61 16.37 21.13 16.63
CA TRP A 61 16.30 20.31 17.83
C TRP A 61 15.34 19.12 17.66
N LEU A 62 14.10 19.34 17.20
CA LEU A 62 13.16 18.25 16.95
C LEU A 62 13.61 17.31 15.83
N ALA A 63 14.36 17.81 14.84
CA ALA A 63 14.91 16.97 13.77
C ALA A 63 16.00 16.02 14.28
N SER A 64 16.70 16.38 15.37
CA SER A 64 17.72 15.55 16.02
C SER A 64 17.14 14.41 16.86
N LEU A 65 15.85 14.49 17.23
CA LEU A 65 15.20 13.44 18.01
C LEU A 65 15.07 12.17 17.17
N ALA A 66 15.48 11.04 17.75
CA ALA A 66 15.11 9.73 17.23
C ALA A 66 13.58 9.66 17.09
N ARG A 67 13.08 9.07 16.00
CA ARG A 67 11.63 8.96 15.75
C ARG A 67 10.92 8.35 16.97
N ALA A 68 10.14 9.15 17.67
CA ALA A 68 9.35 8.67 18.80
C ALA A 68 8.32 7.65 18.31
N ARG A 69 8.24 6.49 18.98
CA ARG A 69 7.23 5.47 18.68
C ARG A 69 5.87 5.87 19.25
N GLN A 70 4.84 5.71 18.42
CA GLN A 70 3.37 5.67 18.63
C GLN A 70 2.68 6.78 19.48
N THR A 71 3.31 7.32 20.52
CA THR A 71 2.70 8.31 21.43
C THR A 71 3.29 9.70 21.19
N PRO A 72 2.45 10.73 20.93
CA PRO A 72 2.90 12.11 20.80
C PRO A 72 3.64 12.61 22.06
N GLN A 73 4.79 13.25 21.88
CA GLN A 73 5.58 13.83 22.97
C GLN A 73 5.54 15.37 22.94
N ILE A 74 5.53 15.99 24.10
CA ILE A 74 5.63 17.45 24.23
C ILE A 74 6.72 17.76 25.24
N PHE A 75 7.69 18.55 24.80
CA PHE A 75 8.76 19.07 25.63
C PHE A 75 8.43 20.51 26.03
N VAL A 76 8.73 20.87 27.28
CA VAL A 76 8.55 22.23 27.79
C VAL A 76 9.91 22.76 28.22
N THR A 77 10.26 23.95 27.77
CA THR A 77 11.54 24.61 28.09
C THR A 77 11.31 26.02 28.61
N ARG A 78 12.24 26.52 29.43
CA ARG A 78 12.27 27.94 29.85
C ARG A 78 12.99 28.84 28.85
N ARG A 79 13.73 28.27 27.90
CA ARG A 79 14.50 29.05 26.92
C ARG A 79 13.61 29.57 25.79
N PRO A 80 13.88 30.76 25.24
CA PRO A 80 13.19 31.22 24.04
C PRO A 80 13.48 30.28 22.86
N LEU A 81 12.49 30.16 21.97
CA LEU A 81 12.56 29.28 20.80
C LEU A 81 12.57 30.12 19.53
N ALA A 82 13.31 29.64 18.53
CA ALA A 82 13.30 30.11 17.17
C ALA A 82 13.17 28.92 16.21
N THR A 83 12.97 29.20 14.92
CA THR A 83 13.12 28.21 13.85
C THR A 83 14.02 28.80 12.77
N THR A 84 14.43 27.98 11.80
CA THR A 84 15.16 28.47 10.61
C THR A 84 14.42 29.58 9.84
N ARG A 85 13.11 29.74 10.05
CA ARG A 85 12.26 30.71 9.33
C ARG A 85 11.71 31.84 10.19
N CYS A 86 11.69 31.67 11.51
CA CYS A 86 11.07 32.62 12.43
C CYS A 86 12.02 32.87 13.61
N ALA A 87 12.32 34.14 13.86
CA ALA A 87 13.22 34.56 14.93
C ALA A 87 12.68 34.25 16.34
N ALA A 88 11.36 34.18 16.52
CA ALA A 88 10.73 33.84 17.79
C ALA A 88 9.46 33.03 17.57
N VAL A 89 9.27 31.99 18.38
CA VAL A 89 8.05 31.17 18.44
C VAL A 89 7.74 30.76 19.88
N PHE A 90 6.45 30.62 20.22
CA PHE A 90 6.05 30.06 21.53
C PHE A 90 6.14 28.53 21.57
N GLY A 91 6.05 27.89 20.41
CA GLY A 91 6.12 26.45 20.28
C GLY A 91 6.33 26.03 18.83
N TYR A 92 6.72 24.77 18.65
CA TYR A 92 6.90 24.18 17.34
C TYR A 92 6.64 22.67 17.40
N ALA A 93 5.89 22.15 16.42
CA ALA A 93 5.56 20.75 16.31
C ALA A 93 6.11 20.11 15.03
N SER A 94 6.71 18.93 15.18
CA SER A 94 7.17 18.09 14.08
C SER A 94 6.37 16.80 14.03
N ARG A 95 5.45 16.71 13.06
CA ARG A 95 4.71 15.46 12.78
C ARG A 95 5.64 14.30 12.40
N ARG A 96 6.80 14.60 11.80
CA ARG A 96 7.79 13.59 11.40
C ARG A 96 8.50 12.99 12.62
N ALA A 97 8.80 13.82 13.62
CA ALA A 97 9.39 13.38 14.89
C ALA A 97 8.35 12.79 15.84
N GLY A 98 7.05 13.11 15.64
CA GLY A 98 5.99 12.73 16.59
C GLY A 98 6.04 13.55 17.88
N ALA A 99 6.68 14.72 17.84
CA ALA A 99 6.99 15.52 19.01
C ALA A 99 6.81 17.02 18.77
N ALA A 100 6.56 17.75 19.85
CA ALA A 100 6.53 19.20 19.88
C ALA A 100 7.36 19.74 21.04
N ILE A 101 7.79 21.00 20.92
CA ILE A 101 8.45 21.73 21.99
C ILE A 101 7.77 23.07 22.21
N VAL A 102 7.60 23.46 23.47
CA VAL A 102 6.92 24.69 23.91
C VAL A 102 7.85 25.47 24.84
N SER A 103 7.93 26.78 24.62
CA SER A 103 8.65 27.71 25.48
C SER A 103 7.74 28.32 26.53
N LEU A 104 8.26 28.49 27.75
CA LEU A 104 7.68 29.36 28.77
C LEU A 104 8.08 30.83 28.57
N ALA A 105 9.16 31.11 27.81
CA ALA A 105 9.63 32.46 27.60
C ALA A 105 8.57 33.29 26.85
N GLY A 106 8.23 34.45 27.42
CA GLY A 106 7.21 35.34 26.88
C GLY A 106 5.76 34.92 27.16
N LEU A 107 5.52 33.85 27.92
CA LEU A 107 4.16 33.49 28.36
C LEU A 107 3.75 34.17 29.67
N ASP A 108 4.73 34.70 30.41
CA ASP A 108 4.54 35.27 31.74
C ASP A 108 3.51 36.41 31.76
N SER A 109 2.80 36.48 32.88
CA SER A 109 1.87 37.54 33.22
C SER A 109 1.81 37.67 34.74
N ASP A 110 1.27 38.79 35.22
CA ASP A 110 1.09 39.05 36.66
C ASP A 110 0.14 38.06 37.33
N SER A 111 -0.70 37.36 36.54
CA SER A 111 -1.58 36.28 37.02
C SER A 111 -1.02 34.90 36.69
N PRO A 112 -0.69 34.07 37.69
CA PRO A 112 -0.30 32.67 37.48
C PRO A 112 -1.31 31.87 36.66
N GLU A 113 -2.61 32.17 36.81
CA GLU A 113 -3.71 31.54 36.08
C GLU A 113 -3.66 31.89 34.59
N GLN A 114 -3.36 33.14 34.26
CA GLN A 114 -3.20 33.56 32.86
C GLN A 114 -1.95 32.96 32.23
N THR A 115 -0.83 32.88 32.94
CA THR A 115 0.38 32.18 32.48
C THR A 115 0.07 30.70 32.20
N ARG A 116 -0.64 30.01 33.11
CA ARG A 116 -1.08 28.62 32.91
C ARG A 116 -2.01 28.48 31.69
N ARG A 117 -2.95 29.40 31.50
CA ARG A 117 -3.87 29.40 30.36
C ARG A 117 -3.13 29.58 29.04
N ARG A 118 -2.14 30.47 28.98
CA ARG A 118 -1.30 30.68 27.79
C ARG A 118 -0.49 29.43 27.47
N LEU A 119 0.15 28.81 28.47
CA LEU A 119 0.85 27.54 28.29
C LEU A 119 -0.08 26.45 27.76
N GLN A 120 -1.28 26.32 28.34
CA GLN A 120 -2.30 25.38 27.88
C GLN A 120 -2.69 25.65 26.43
N ALA A 121 -2.88 26.91 26.03
CA ALA A 121 -3.23 27.28 24.65
C ALA A 121 -2.12 26.89 23.65
N VAL A 122 -0.85 27.10 24.00
CA VAL A 122 0.29 26.73 23.15
C VAL A 122 0.44 25.21 23.05
N ILE A 123 0.46 24.50 24.18
CA ILE A 123 0.53 23.02 24.21
C ILE A 123 -0.59 22.41 23.37
N THR A 124 -1.80 22.91 23.52
CA THR A 124 -2.96 22.41 22.78
C THR A 124 -2.86 22.70 21.28
N HIS A 125 -2.31 23.86 20.91
CA HIS A 125 -2.04 24.22 19.51
C HIS A 125 -1.05 23.24 18.87
N GLU A 126 0.06 22.97 19.55
CA GLU A 126 1.08 22.03 19.06
C GLU A 126 0.58 20.58 19.00
N LEU A 127 -0.21 20.14 19.98
CA LEU A 127 -0.93 18.86 19.90
C LEU A 127 -1.86 18.81 18.67
N GLY A 128 -2.51 19.92 18.35
CA GLY A 128 -3.28 20.07 17.12
C GLY A 128 -2.42 19.77 15.89
N HIS A 129 -1.21 20.31 15.80
CA HIS A 129 -0.30 20.01 14.71
C HIS A 129 0.10 18.54 14.65
N LEU A 130 0.41 17.91 15.78
CA LEU A 130 0.71 16.47 15.85
C LEU A 130 -0.49 15.62 15.40
N ALA A 131 -1.72 16.03 15.73
CA ALA A 131 -2.96 15.41 15.28
C ALA A 131 -3.33 15.72 13.81
N GLY A 132 -2.50 16.49 13.10
CA GLY A 132 -2.65 16.77 11.66
C GLY A 132 -3.41 18.06 11.34
N TYR A 133 -3.77 18.89 12.33
CA TYR A 133 -4.34 20.21 12.06
C TYR A 133 -3.28 21.14 11.46
N ARG A 134 -3.71 21.97 10.52
CA ARG A 134 -2.93 23.10 9.98
C ARG A 134 -3.37 24.40 10.66
N HIS A 135 -2.58 25.46 10.48
CA HIS A 135 -2.98 26.80 10.90
C HIS A 135 -4.37 27.18 10.35
N CYS A 136 -5.13 27.88 11.19
CA CYS A 136 -6.48 28.33 10.89
C CYS A 136 -6.53 29.87 10.87
N ARG A 137 -7.30 30.44 9.94
CA ARG A 137 -7.50 31.90 9.89
C ARG A 137 -8.68 32.39 10.74
N THR A 138 -9.54 31.48 11.23
CA THR A 138 -10.71 31.85 12.04
C THR A 138 -10.29 32.58 13.33
N PRO A 139 -10.79 33.79 13.60
CA PRO A 139 -10.52 34.51 14.84
C PRO A 139 -10.87 33.68 16.08
N GLY A 140 -10.02 33.76 17.11
CA GLY A 140 -10.17 33.02 18.37
C GLY A 140 -10.15 31.49 18.23
N CYS A 141 -9.77 30.94 17.08
CA CYS A 141 -9.55 29.49 16.93
C CYS A 141 -8.24 29.11 17.61
N LEU A 142 -8.24 27.98 18.33
CA LEU A 142 -7.05 27.35 18.89
C LEU A 142 -5.89 27.24 17.88
N MET A 143 -6.20 26.84 16.63
CA MET A 143 -5.20 26.62 15.57
C MET A 143 -4.78 27.91 14.85
N ARG A 144 -5.22 29.09 15.29
CA ARG A 144 -4.73 30.35 14.72
C ARG A 144 -3.32 30.61 15.24
N PRO A 145 -2.33 30.97 14.39
CA PRO A 145 -1.01 31.37 14.86
C PRO A 145 -1.12 32.63 15.74
N ALA A 146 -0.17 32.82 16.64
CA ALA A 146 -0.07 33.99 17.50
C ALA A 146 1.40 34.39 17.57
N GLU A 147 1.62 35.67 17.38
CA GLU A 147 2.91 36.34 17.42
C GLU A 147 3.10 37.03 18.78
N THR A 148 2.00 37.30 19.50
CA THR A 148 2.04 37.97 20.80
C THR A 148 1.29 37.20 21.90
N PRO A 149 1.60 37.44 23.19
CA PRO A 149 0.84 36.84 24.29
C PRO A 149 -0.61 37.31 24.33
N ALA A 150 -0.89 38.55 23.92
CA ALA A 150 -2.25 39.08 23.84
C ALA A 150 -3.09 38.30 22.82
N GLU A 151 -2.50 37.86 21.71
CA GLU A 151 -3.18 37.00 20.74
C GLU A 151 -3.45 35.59 21.27
N LEU A 152 -2.59 35.05 22.15
CA LEU A 152 -2.86 33.80 22.88
C LEU A 152 -4.09 33.96 23.79
N ASP A 153 -4.22 35.13 24.44
CA ASP A 153 -5.34 35.41 25.34
C ASP A 153 -6.69 35.37 24.60
N LEU A 154 -6.72 35.82 23.35
CA LEU A 154 -7.91 35.80 22.48
C LEU A 154 -8.31 34.39 21.98
N ARG A 155 -7.46 33.37 22.13
CA ARG A 155 -7.76 32.01 21.66
C ARG A 155 -8.73 31.31 22.60
N ARG A 156 -9.59 30.48 22.02
CA ARG A 156 -10.30 29.41 22.75
C ARG A 156 -9.38 28.20 22.88
N LEU A 157 -9.57 27.42 23.93
CA LEU A 157 -8.89 26.13 24.14
C LEU A 157 -9.48 24.97 23.31
N ALA A 158 -10.38 25.27 22.38
CA ALA A 158 -11.01 24.31 21.49
C ALA A 158 -10.88 24.75 20.02
N PRO A 159 -10.68 23.80 19.08
CA PRO A 159 -10.68 24.10 17.66
C PRO A 159 -12.06 24.57 17.18
N CYS A 160 -12.10 25.46 16.19
CA CYS A 160 -13.36 25.93 15.61
C CYS A 160 -14.11 24.81 14.85
N SER A 161 -15.37 25.04 14.51
CA SER A 161 -16.19 24.08 13.76
C SER A 161 -15.57 23.67 12.42
N ALA A 162 -14.91 24.60 11.72
CA ALA A 162 -14.21 24.31 10.48
C ALA A 162 -13.01 23.37 10.67
N CYS A 163 -12.20 23.58 11.71
CA CYS A 163 -11.11 22.66 12.05
C CYS A 163 -11.66 21.27 12.39
N ARG A 164 -12.68 21.18 13.24
CA ARG A 164 -13.28 19.89 13.64
C ARG A 164 -13.76 19.07 12.43
N ARG A 165 -14.38 19.72 11.42
CA ARG A 165 -14.80 19.05 10.18
C ARG A 165 -13.62 18.55 9.33
N ARG A 166 -12.48 19.26 9.31
CA ARG A 166 -11.30 18.87 8.50
C ARG A 166 -10.58 17.62 9.00
N ARG A 167 -10.75 17.23 10.27
CA ARG A 167 -10.18 16.00 10.84
C ARG A 167 -10.90 14.73 10.37
N ALA A 168 -11.99 14.85 9.60
CA ALA A 168 -12.68 13.72 8.99
C ALA A 168 -11.85 13.09 7.85
N TRP A 169 -10.69 12.52 8.19
CA TRP A 169 -9.92 11.60 7.36
C TRP A 169 -10.50 10.17 7.24
N PRO A 170 -11.53 9.70 8.00
CA PRO A 170 -11.98 8.31 7.84
C PRO A 170 -12.69 8.10 6.50
N LEU A 171 -13.36 9.10 5.92
CA LEU A 171 -14.07 8.92 4.65
C LEU A 171 -13.12 8.73 3.46
N ALA A 172 -12.02 9.47 3.41
CA ALA A 172 -11.03 9.32 2.34
C ALA A 172 -10.23 8.01 2.44
N ALA A 173 -9.89 7.59 3.67
CA ALA A 173 -9.22 6.31 3.91
C ALA A 173 -10.13 5.11 3.61
N VAL A 174 -11.42 5.20 3.97
CA VAL A 174 -12.43 4.18 3.63
C VAL A 174 -12.64 4.10 2.11
N LEU A 175 -12.72 5.24 1.42
CA LEU A 175 -12.83 5.26 -0.04
C LEU A 175 -11.61 4.62 -0.71
N LEU A 176 -10.40 4.94 -0.25
CA LEU A 176 -9.16 4.35 -0.78
C LEU A 176 -9.10 2.84 -0.53
N ALA A 177 -9.45 2.39 0.68
CA ALA A 177 -9.51 0.97 1.01
C ALA A 177 -10.55 0.21 0.17
N PHE A 178 -11.72 0.83 -0.06
CA PHE A 178 -12.75 0.30 -0.95
C PHE A 178 -12.25 0.17 -2.39
N CYS A 179 -11.61 1.21 -2.94
CA CYS A 179 -11.04 1.18 -4.29
C CYS A 179 -9.97 0.08 -4.43
N LEU A 180 -9.12 -0.10 -3.41
CA LEU A 180 -8.07 -1.11 -3.42
C LEU A 180 -8.65 -2.53 -3.35
N ALA A 181 -9.64 -2.75 -2.49
CA ALA A 181 -10.36 -4.03 -2.41
C ALA A 181 -11.12 -4.34 -3.71
N ALA A 182 -11.77 -3.34 -4.32
CA ALA A 182 -12.45 -3.50 -5.61
C ALA A 182 -11.48 -3.88 -6.74
N SER A 183 -10.28 -3.29 -6.77
CA SER A 183 -9.24 -3.62 -7.74
C SER A 183 -8.78 -5.08 -7.60
N LEU A 184 -8.53 -5.54 -6.37
CA LEU A 184 -8.12 -6.93 -6.11
C LEU A 184 -9.22 -7.94 -6.47
N LEU A 185 -10.48 -7.59 -6.22
CA LEU A 185 -11.62 -8.42 -6.63
C LEU A 185 -11.75 -8.48 -8.16
N LEU A 186 -11.44 -7.40 -8.87
CA LEU A 186 -11.45 -7.36 -10.34
C LEU A 186 -10.38 -8.31 -10.92
N ASP A 187 -9.16 -8.32 -10.37
CA ASP A 187 -8.09 -9.22 -10.81
C ASP A 187 -8.48 -10.70 -10.64
N THR A 188 -9.05 -11.06 -9.49
CA THR A 188 -9.52 -12.44 -9.26
C THR A 188 -10.69 -12.82 -10.18
N ALA A 189 -11.54 -11.87 -10.56
CA ALA A 189 -12.62 -12.10 -11.51
C ALA A 189 -12.08 -12.29 -12.94
N ILE A 190 -11.08 -11.52 -13.34
CA ILE A 190 -10.38 -11.64 -14.63
C ILE A 190 -9.69 -13.01 -14.73
N ASP A 191 -8.95 -13.44 -13.70
CA ASP A 191 -8.29 -14.75 -13.68
C ASP A 191 -9.29 -15.91 -13.74
N ARG A 192 -10.44 -15.77 -13.06
CA ARG A 192 -11.50 -16.78 -13.08
C ARG A 192 -12.19 -16.86 -14.45
N ILE A 193 -12.33 -15.75 -15.18
CA ILE A 193 -12.85 -15.74 -16.56
C ILE A 193 -11.83 -16.35 -17.52
N ARG A 194 -10.55 -16.02 -17.36
CA ARG A 194 -9.46 -16.57 -18.18
C ARG A 194 -9.31 -18.08 -18.01
N ASN A 195 -9.49 -18.60 -16.79
CA ASN A 195 -9.47 -20.04 -16.53
C ASN A 195 -10.72 -20.78 -17.05
N ARG A 196 -11.86 -20.11 -17.23
CA ARG A 196 -13.06 -20.72 -17.83
C ARG A 196 -12.98 -20.90 -19.35
N THR A 197 -12.06 -20.22 -20.02
CA THR A 197 -11.93 -20.22 -21.50
C THR A 197 -10.80 -21.11 -22.02
N GLN A 198 -10.09 -21.83 -21.14
CA GLN A 198 -9.05 -22.78 -21.54
C GLN A 198 -9.66 -24.04 -22.16
N VAL A 199 -9.48 -24.19 -23.46
CA VAL A 199 -9.89 -25.36 -24.26
C VAL A 199 -8.90 -26.50 -24.11
N PHE A 200 -7.60 -26.17 -24.05
CA PHE A 200 -6.53 -27.13 -23.83
C PHE A 200 -6.22 -27.19 -22.34
N ARG A 201 -6.64 -28.26 -21.68
CA ARG A 201 -6.28 -28.53 -20.28
C ARG A 201 -5.16 -29.55 -20.23
N TRP A 202 -4.42 -29.54 -19.14
CA TRP A 202 -3.40 -30.55 -18.87
C TRP A 202 -3.61 -31.15 -17.48
N ARG A 203 -3.07 -32.35 -17.26
CA ARG A 203 -3.05 -33.02 -15.96
C ARG A 203 -1.68 -33.64 -15.71
N ALA A 204 -1.25 -33.63 -14.46
CA ALA A 204 -0.07 -34.39 -14.04
C ALA A 204 -0.43 -35.88 -13.94
N ASP A 205 0.48 -36.74 -14.38
CA ASP A 205 0.42 -38.19 -14.23
C ASP A 205 1.78 -38.69 -13.73
N GLY A 206 1.96 -38.68 -12.40
CA GLY A 206 3.24 -38.91 -11.76
C GLY A 206 4.30 -37.87 -12.18
N ALA A 207 5.42 -38.35 -12.73
CA ALA A 207 6.49 -37.50 -13.25
C ALA A 207 6.20 -36.92 -14.65
N LYS A 208 5.08 -37.29 -15.28
CA LYS A 208 4.70 -36.89 -16.64
C LYS A 208 3.52 -35.92 -16.63
N GLY A 209 3.25 -35.32 -17.78
CA GLY A 209 2.05 -34.51 -18.00
C GLY A 209 1.32 -34.95 -19.26
N THR A 210 -0.01 -34.96 -19.22
CA THR A 210 -0.86 -35.29 -20.36
C THR A 210 -1.78 -34.13 -20.70
N LEU A 211 -2.02 -33.93 -21.99
CA LEU A 211 -2.87 -32.87 -22.52
C LEU A 211 -4.05 -33.53 -23.26
N PRO A 212 -5.21 -33.68 -22.61
CA PRO A 212 -6.41 -34.19 -23.26
C PRO A 212 -7.18 -33.08 -24.00
N LEU A 213 -7.83 -33.45 -25.11
CA LEU A 213 -8.83 -32.66 -25.81
C LEU A 213 -10.08 -33.52 -26.02
N GLU A 214 -11.23 -33.05 -25.53
CA GLU A 214 -12.51 -33.78 -25.61
C GLU A 214 -12.45 -35.23 -25.09
N GLY A 215 -11.65 -35.48 -24.05
CA GLY A 215 -11.49 -36.81 -23.45
C GLY A 215 -10.44 -37.71 -24.12
N ASN A 216 -9.88 -37.30 -25.26
CA ASN A 216 -8.81 -38.01 -25.94
C ASN A 216 -7.45 -37.42 -25.58
N GLU A 217 -6.47 -38.26 -25.27
CA GLU A 217 -5.09 -37.82 -25.06
C GLU A 217 -4.47 -37.41 -26.40
N ILE A 218 -4.17 -36.11 -26.57
CA ILE A 218 -3.58 -35.60 -27.81
C ILE A 218 -2.07 -35.39 -27.70
N LEU A 219 -1.54 -35.35 -26.46
CA LEU A 219 -0.12 -35.18 -26.22
C LEU A 219 0.28 -35.70 -24.83
N ARG A 220 1.37 -36.46 -24.79
CA ARG A 220 2.05 -36.89 -23.56
C ARG A 220 3.43 -36.26 -23.49
N LEU A 221 3.74 -35.65 -22.35
CA LEU A 221 4.97 -34.93 -22.11
C LEU A 221 5.71 -35.49 -20.90
N ARG A 222 7.04 -35.41 -20.97
CA ARG A 222 7.96 -35.97 -19.99
C ARG A 222 7.96 -35.24 -18.65
N SER A 223 7.27 -34.10 -18.54
CA SER A 223 7.09 -33.38 -17.28
C SER A 223 5.77 -32.60 -17.22
N PRO A 224 5.20 -32.41 -16.02
CA PRO A 224 4.05 -31.53 -15.79
C PRO A 224 4.28 -30.10 -16.31
N ALA A 225 5.47 -29.55 -16.10
CA ALA A 225 5.81 -28.18 -16.52
C ALA A 225 5.76 -28.03 -18.04
N ALA A 226 6.23 -29.03 -18.79
CA ALA A 226 6.13 -29.02 -20.24
C ALA A 226 4.67 -29.09 -20.71
N ALA A 227 3.85 -29.91 -20.05
CA ALA A 227 2.42 -30.03 -20.37
C ALA A 227 1.66 -28.73 -20.11
N GLN A 228 1.98 -28.05 -19.01
CA GLN A 228 1.45 -26.72 -18.70
C GLN A 228 1.82 -25.71 -19.78
N ALA A 229 3.10 -25.60 -20.13
CA ALA A 229 3.58 -24.66 -21.14
C ALA A 229 2.93 -24.90 -22.52
N ALA A 230 2.79 -26.16 -22.92
CA ALA A 230 2.12 -26.53 -24.16
C ALA A 230 0.63 -26.15 -24.16
N ALA A 231 -0.08 -26.41 -23.04
CA ALA A 231 -1.48 -26.01 -22.89
C ALA A 231 -1.66 -24.48 -22.93
N GLU A 232 -0.77 -23.72 -22.28
CA GLU A 232 -0.78 -22.26 -22.31
C GLU A 232 -0.52 -21.71 -23.72
N ALA A 233 0.44 -22.27 -24.45
CA ALA A 233 0.72 -21.89 -25.84
C ALA A 233 -0.47 -22.17 -26.77
N LEU A 234 -1.07 -23.36 -26.66
CA LEU A 234 -2.23 -23.75 -27.44
C LEU A 234 -3.48 -22.92 -27.13
N ASN A 235 -3.75 -22.62 -25.86
CA ASN A 235 -4.85 -21.74 -25.47
C ASN A 235 -4.64 -20.30 -25.97
N ALA A 236 -3.39 -19.81 -25.96
CA ALA A 236 -3.08 -18.49 -26.52
C ALA A 236 -3.30 -18.44 -28.03
N LEU A 237 -2.93 -19.50 -28.77
CA LEU A 237 -3.22 -19.62 -30.20
C LEU A 237 -4.71 -19.73 -30.47
N TYR A 238 -5.43 -20.53 -29.70
CA TYR A 238 -6.87 -20.70 -29.85
C TYR A 238 -7.67 -19.45 -29.51
N ALA A 239 -7.19 -18.64 -28.56
CA ALA A 239 -7.76 -17.33 -28.25
C ALA A 239 -7.41 -16.25 -29.29
N SER A 240 -6.42 -16.50 -30.16
CA SER A 240 -6.07 -15.59 -31.26
C SER A 240 -7.16 -15.62 -32.33
N MET A 241 -7.52 -14.45 -32.85
CA MET A 241 -8.44 -14.36 -33.99
C MET A 241 -7.81 -14.80 -35.32
N SER A 242 -6.48 -14.85 -35.38
CA SER A 242 -5.72 -15.25 -36.56
C SER A 242 -4.44 -15.93 -36.11
N PRO A 243 -4.53 -17.16 -35.56
CA PRO A 243 -3.34 -17.88 -35.15
C PRO A 243 -2.46 -18.17 -36.37
N PRO A 244 -1.14 -17.92 -36.30
CA PRO A 244 -0.23 -18.38 -37.34
C PRO A 244 -0.29 -19.93 -37.44
N PRO A 245 -0.04 -20.50 -38.63
CA PRO A 245 -0.06 -21.94 -38.80
C PRO A 245 1.05 -22.60 -37.98
N LEU A 246 0.82 -23.85 -37.61
CA LEU A 246 1.84 -24.66 -36.95
C LEU A 246 2.91 -25.11 -37.97
N GLU A 247 4.15 -24.74 -37.71
CA GLU A 247 5.31 -25.10 -38.51
C GLU A 247 6.29 -25.95 -37.70
N VAL A 248 6.88 -26.94 -38.35
CA VAL A 248 7.93 -27.78 -37.74
C VAL A 248 9.27 -27.22 -38.15
N THR A 249 10.04 -26.75 -37.17
CA THR A 249 11.41 -26.25 -37.36
C THR A 249 12.40 -27.25 -36.77
N GLN A 250 13.53 -27.43 -37.45
CA GLN A 250 14.60 -28.31 -37.01
C GLN A 250 15.92 -27.54 -37.02
N THR A 251 16.59 -27.50 -35.88
CA THR A 251 17.94 -26.92 -35.74
C THR A 251 18.86 -27.99 -35.18
N GLY A 252 19.68 -28.59 -36.06
CA GLY A 252 20.47 -29.77 -35.71
C GLY A 252 19.58 -30.96 -35.35
N SER A 253 19.74 -31.49 -34.13
CA SER A 253 18.92 -32.58 -33.59
C SER A 253 17.66 -32.12 -32.85
N ASP A 254 17.45 -30.82 -32.67
CA ASP A 254 16.31 -30.28 -31.94
C ASP A 254 15.16 -29.96 -32.89
N VAL A 255 14.03 -30.64 -32.68
CA VAL A 255 12.79 -30.47 -33.45
C VAL A 255 11.76 -29.73 -32.60
N ARG A 256 11.16 -28.70 -33.16
CA ARG A 256 10.18 -27.86 -32.48
C ARG A 256 8.97 -27.60 -33.37
N VAL A 257 7.79 -27.49 -32.76
CA VAL A 257 6.59 -26.95 -33.39
C VAL A 257 6.45 -25.50 -32.94
N VAL A 258 6.38 -24.60 -33.91
CA VAL A 258 6.25 -23.16 -33.70
C VAL A 258 5.00 -22.64 -34.39
N ALA A 259 4.50 -21.50 -33.92
CA ALA A 259 3.42 -20.76 -34.54
C ALA A 259 3.86 -19.30 -34.64
N GLY A 260 4.34 -18.90 -35.82
CA GLY A 260 5.06 -17.63 -35.99
C GLY A 260 6.34 -17.61 -35.14
N SER A 261 6.50 -16.60 -34.29
CA SER A 261 7.67 -16.47 -33.40
C SER A 261 7.54 -17.25 -32.08
N ARG A 262 6.42 -17.94 -31.85
CA ARG A 262 6.12 -18.60 -30.57
C ARG A 262 6.42 -20.10 -30.67
N GLU A 263 7.24 -20.60 -29.75
CA GLU A 263 7.38 -22.04 -29.55
C GLU A 263 6.11 -22.61 -28.91
N VAL A 264 5.51 -23.61 -29.55
CA VAL A 264 4.32 -24.31 -29.05
C VAL A 264 4.74 -25.59 -28.35
N LEU A 265 5.71 -26.30 -28.92
CA LEU A 265 6.13 -27.60 -28.42
C LEU A 265 7.56 -27.95 -28.83
N ALA A 266 8.40 -28.30 -27.86
CA ALA A 266 9.72 -28.87 -28.14
C ALA A 266 9.66 -30.41 -28.08
N MET A 267 10.08 -31.10 -29.15
CA MET A 267 9.97 -32.58 -29.23
C MET A 267 10.79 -33.31 -28.16
N ARG A 268 11.87 -32.71 -27.66
CA ARG A 268 12.62 -33.24 -26.51
C ARG A 268 11.76 -33.44 -25.26
N ALA A 269 10.67 -32.69 -25.12
CA ALA A 269 9.75 -32.78 -24.00
C ALA A 269 8.59 -33.76 -24.25
N VAL A 270 8.46 -34.31 -25.45
CA VAL A 270 7.35 -35.16 -25.88
C VAL A 270 7.72 -36.65 -25.79
N GLU A 271 6.74 -37.48 -25.46
CA GLU A 271 6.83 -38.92 -25.63
C GLU A 271 6.28 -39.30 -27.00
N THR A 272 7.16 -39.72 -27.91
CA THR A 272 6.81 -40.01 -29.32
C THR A 272 6.45 -41.48 -29.56
N GLU A 273 6.44 -42.32 -28.52
CA GLU A 273 6.11 -43.75 -28.59
C GLU A 273 6.93 -44.54 -29.65
N GLY A 274 8.19 -44.12 -29.88
CA GLY A 274 9.09 -44.74 -30.85
C GLY A 274 9.01 -44.14 -32.27
N ILE A 275 8.10 -43.19 -32.52
CA ILE A 275 8.04 -42.43 -33.77
C ILE A 275 9.20 -41.42 -33.79
N ALA A 276 9.81 -41.22 -34.96
CA ALA A 276 10.85 -40.22 -35.16
C ALA A 276 10.31 -38.81 -34.79
N PRO A 277 11.07 -37.99 -34.02
CA PRO A 277 10.58 -36.70 -33.52
C PRO A 277 10.03 -35.74 -34.60
N ASP A 278 10.66 -35.70 -35.77
CA ASP A 278 10.22 -34.89 -36.91
C ASP A 278 8.91 -35.40 -37.52
N GLN A 279 8.78 -36.72 -37.66
CA GLN A 279 7.56 -37.35 -38.17
C GLN A 279 6.39 -37.13 -37.21
N PHE A 280 6.62 -37.33 -35.90
CA PHE A 280 5.61 -37.06 -34.88
C PHE A 280 5.19 -35.58 -34.90
N ALA A 281 6.15 -34.65 -34.92
CA ALA A 281 5.89 -33.21 -34.95
C ALA A 281 5.00 -32.83 -36.14
N ARG A 282 5.31 -33.33 -37.34
CA ARG A 282 4.53 -33.05 -38.56
C ARG A 282 3.12 -33.61 -38.47
N GLN A 283 2.97 -34.87 -38.04
CA GLN A 283 1.65 -35.51 -37.89
C GLN A 283 0.81 -34.82 -36.82
N TRP A 284 1.43 -34.42 -35.70
CA TRP A 284 0.74 -33.69 -34.64
C TRP A 284 0.32 -32.29 -35.10
N ALA A 285 1.22 -31.52 -35.73
CA ALA A 285 0.92 -30.21 -36.27
C ALA A 285 -0.21 -30.27 -37.31
N ALA A 286 -0.17 -31.24 -38.23
CA ALA A 286 -1.23 -31.42 -39.24
C ALA A 286 -2.61 -31.72 -38.64
N ARG A 287 -2.67 -32.40 -37.48
CA ARG A 287 -3.94 -32.65 -36.76
C ARG A 287 -4.42 -31.44 -35.96
N MET A 288 -3.49 -30.71 -35.35
CA MET A 288 -3.79 -29.60 -34.46
C MET A 288 -4.04 -28.28 -35.20
N ASP A 289 -3.36 -28.05 -36.30
CA ASP A 289 -3.44 -26.80 -37.06
C ASP A 289 -4.87 -26.49 -37.51
N PRO A 290 -5.63 -27.42 -38.12
CA PRO A 290 -7.03 -27.16 -38.48
C PRO A 290 -7.85 -26.69 -37.27
N LEU A 291 -7.74 -27.39 -36.13
CA LEU A 291 -8.48 -27.06 -34.91
C LEU A 291 -8.20 -25.62 -34.42
N LEU A 292 -6.94 -25.19 -34.49
CA LEU A 292 -6.52 -23.83 -34.14
C LEU A 292 -6.98 -22.81 -35.19
N GLN A 293 -6.91 -23.16 -36.48
CA GLN A 293 -7.37 -22.33 -37.60
C GLN A 293 -8.91 -22.26 -37.71
N GLY A 294 -9.65 -22.92 -36.81
CA GLY A 294 -11.11 -23.05 -36.87
C GLY A 294 -11.62 -23.90 -38.04
N LYS A 295 -10.73 -24.64 -38.71
CA LYS A 295 -11.05 -25.56 -39.80
C LYS A 295 -11.13 -26.97 -39.21
N GLY A 296 -12.20 -27.72 -39.41
CA GLY A 296 -12.25 -29.11 -38.91
C GLY A 296 -11.08 -29.96 -39.44
N PRO A 297 -10.72 -31.09 -38.81
CA PRO A 297 -9.68 -32.00 -39.32
C PRO A 297 -10.01 -32.48 -40.75
N GLN A 298 -8.98 -32.61 -41.60
CA GLN A 298 -9.09 -32.99 -43.04
C GLN A 298 -9.85 -34.31 -43.26
N GLU A 299 -9.75 -35.24 -42.32
CA GLU A 299 -10.43 -36.55 -42.35
C GLU A 299 -11.95 -36.44 -42.18
N ARG A 300 -12.47 -35.23 -41.89
CA ARG A 300 -13.91 -34.94 -41.77
C ARG A 300 -14.41 -33.93 -42.82
N GLY A 301 -13.74 -33.79 -43.97
CA GLY A 301 -14.24 -33.06 -45.14
C GLY A 301 -13.32 -33.12 -46.37
N CYS A 302 -13.84 -33.67 -47.49
CA CYS A 302 -13.12 -34.04 -48.73
C CYS A 302 -12.99 -32.87 -49.74
N PRO A 303 -11.98 -32.87 -50.66
CA PRO A 303 -11.58 -31.71 -51.47
C PRO A 303 -12.45 -31.35 -52.69
N ALA A 304 -13.53 -32.08 -52.99
CA ALA A 304 -14.15 -32.01 -54.32
C ALA A 304 -15.62 -31.61 -54.40
N CYS A 305 -16.45 -31.78 -53.36
CA CYS A 305 -17.89 -31.51 -53.52
C CYS A 305 -18.67 -31.37 -52.20
N HIS A 306 -19.45 -30.29 -52.15
CA HIS A 306 -20.75 -30.06 -51.49
C HIS A 306 -21.41 -31.33 -50.90
N VAL A 307 -21.79 -31.49 -49.63
CA VAL A 307 -22.29 -30.67 -48.50
C VAL A 307 -22.03 -31.56 -47.25
N THR A 308 -21.57 -31.18 -46.04
CA THR A 308 -21.96 -30.14 -45.06
C THR A 308 -20.85 -30.03 -43.99
N ARG A 309 -20.36 -28.82 -43.62
CA ARG A 309 -19.69 -28.48 -42.31
C ARG A 309 -19.42 -26.97 -42.12
N ARG A 310 -19.65 -26.17 -43.16
CA ARG A 310 -19.51 -24.71 -43.16
C ARG A 310 -20.43 -24.02 -42.14
N GLY A 311 -21.60 -24.59 -41.85
CA GLY A 311 -22.51 -24.08 -40.81
C GLY A 311 -22.01 -24.32 -39.38
N GLU A 312 -21.37 -25.46 -39.11
CA GLU A 312 -20.88 -25.83 -37.77
C GLU A 312 -19.61 -25.06 -37.36
N VAL A 313 -18.76 -24.74 -38.33
CA VAL A 313 -17.60 -23.86 -38.12
C VAL A 313 -18.03 -22.39 -37.94
N LEU A 314 -19.06 -21.93 -38.66
CA LEU A 314 -19.62 -20.59 -38.51
C LEU A 314 -20.44 -20.43 -37.21
N GLU A 315 -21.10 -21.49 -36.72
CA GLU A 315 -21.72 -21.56 -35.38
C GLU A 315 -20.65 -21.57 -34.28
N ALA A 316 -19.58 -22.36 -34.43
CA ALA A 316 -18.47 -22.43 -33.48
C ALA A 316 -17.67 -21.11 -33.38
N MET A 317 -17.57 -20.33 -34.46
CA MET A 317 -16.97 -18.99 -34.45
C MET A 317 -17.93 -17.90 -33.93
N ASN A 318 -19.24 -17.98 -34.20
CA ASN A 318 -20.21 -17.00 -33.69
C ASN A 318 -20.52 -17.18 -32.19
N GLN A 319 -20.53 -18.41 -31.67
CA GLN A 319 -20.61 -18.66 -30.22
C GLN A 319 -19.36 -18.14 -29.49
N ARG A 320 -18.17 -18.27 -30.08
CA ARG A 320 -16.92 -17.70 -29.54
C ARG A 320 -16.90 -16.16 -29.55
N SER A 321 -17.71 -15.47 -30.38
CA SER A 321 -17.71 -14.00 -30.50
C SER A 321 -18.86 -13.27 -29.78
N ARG A 322 -19.95 -13.96 -29.40
CA ARG A 322 -21.08 -13.38 -28.64
C ARG A 322 -20.93 -13.50 -27.12
N TRP A 323 -20.22 -14.50 -26.62
CA TRP A 323 -19.99 -14.66 -25.18
C TRP A 323 -19.08 -13.58 -24.58
N TRP A 324 -18.22 -12.95 -25.39
CA TRP A 324 -17.38 -11.82 -24.99
C TRP A 324 -18.09 -10.45 -25.01
N ARG A 325 -19.38 -10.38 -25.41
CA ARG A 325 -20.14 -9.12 -25.57
C ARG A 325 -21.31 -8.92 -24.59
N LEU A 326 -21.66 -9.91 -23.76
CA LEU A 326 -22.74 -9.83 -22.76
C LEU A 326 -22.23 -9.96 -21.30
N ARG A 327 -20.93 -9.77 -21.07
CA ARG A 327 -20.32 -9.61 -19.74
C ARG A 327 -19.26 -8.55 -19.76
#